data_AF-A0A4Q3FKU5-F1
#
_entry.id   AF-A0A4Q3FKU5-F1
#
_cell.length_a   1.000
_cell.length_b   1.000
_cell.length_c   1.000
_cell.angle_alpha   90.00
_cell.angle_beta   90.00
_cell.angle_gamma   90.00
#
_symmetry.space_group_name_H-M   'P 1'
#
loop_
_entity.id
_entity.type
_entity.pdbx_description
1 polymer ?
#
loop_
_entity_poly.entity_id
_entity_poly.type
_entity_poly.pdbx_seq_one_letter_code
_entity_poly.pdbx_strand_id
1 'polypeptide(L)'
;MKTENWAIVASVLAGLGLVGFFAAPSLLRGPPRDQETLCPKTGPVGHTLILVDKSDPWSEVQAKRLKALVKQVGDELPTDRMLSIYVFNDVFEPGFPSLVSLCNPGKTASELIGNPRREYVKWVEKFGRPLDDALTVLTQPGKGNQSPIVEAIGDVASRRENRVPTGDRKIMLVSDMLQNSTQFTMFGNGSGARDPERLRRLLGKVWQDPGVAGWELSVHQVQGVYDAARLEQAATLWKDAFQKLAVSVSWDRL
;
A
#
# COMPACT_ATOMS: atom_id res chain seq x y z
N MET A 1 -13.86 -30.04 58.60
CA MET A 1 -14.11 -28.58 58.41
C MET A 1 -12.95 -27.82 57.77
N LYS A 2 -11.73 -27.69 58.34
CA LYS A 2 -10.65 -26.94 57.65
C LYS A 2 -10.13 -27.63 56.37
N THR A 3 -9.91 -28.95 56.41
CA THR A 3 -9.33 -29.74 55.31
C THR A 3 -10.22 -29.87 54.07
N GLU A 4 -11.54 -29.96 54.24
CA GLU A 4 -12.50 -30.01 53.13
C GLU A 4 -12.50 -28.72 52.30
N ASN A 5 -12.37 -27.56 52.95
CA ASN A 5 -12.31 -26.28 52.25
C ASN A 5 -11.04 -26.16 51.38
N TRP A 6 -9.90 -26.70 51.83
CA TRP A 6 -8.67 -26.73 51.04
C TRP A 6 -8.78 -27.66 49.82
N ALA A 7 -9.44 -28.81 49.95
CA ALA A 7 -9.66 -29.74 48.84
C ALA A 7 -10.57 -29.15 47.75
N ILE A 8 -11.62 -28.43 48.15
CA ILE A 8 -12.52 -27.73 47.22
C ILE A 8 -11.76 -26.61 46.49
N VAL A 9 -11.01 -25.78 47.21
CA VAL A 9 -10.21 -24.69 46.62
C VAL A 9 -9.17 -25.24 45.64
N ALA A 10 -8.45 -26.31 46.00
CA ALA A 10 -7.47 -26.95 45.13
C ALA A 10 -8.13 -27.52 43.85
N SER A 11 -9.31 -28.12 43.97
CA SER A 11 -10.04 -28.68 42.83
C SER A 11 -10.54 -27.59 41.87
N VAL A 12 -11.03 -26.47 42.41
CA VAL A 12 -11.45 -25.31 41.61
C VAL A 12 -10.26 -24.68 40.89
N LEU A 13 -9.12 -24.50 41.57
CA LEU A 13 -7.90 -23.97 40.96
C LEU A 13 -7.35 -24.90 39.88
N ALA A 14 -7.37 -26.21 40.09
CA ALA A 14 -6.97 -27.19 39.08
C ALA A 14 -7.91 -27.16 37.87
N GLY A 15 -9.23 -27.04 38.09
CA GLY A 15 -10.22 -26.88 37.03
C GLY A 15 -10.01 -25.60 36.20
N LEU A 16 -9.78 -24.46 36.86
CA LEU A 16 -9.46 -23.19 36.19
C LEU A 16 -8.13 -23.25 35.43
N GLY A 17 -7.11 -23.90 35.99
CA GLY A 17 -5.83 -24.13 35.33
C GLY A 17 -5.96 -24.98 34.07
N LEU A 18 -6.75 -26.05 34.11
CA LEU A 18 -7.06 -26.90 32.96
C LEU A 18 -7.81 -26.13 31.88
N VAL A 19 -8.86 -25.39 32.24
CA VAL A 19 -9.62 -24.54 31.30
C VAL A 19 -8.70 -23.50 30.67
N GLY A 20 -7.86 -22.83 31.45
CA GLY A 20 -6.88 -21.88 30.96
C GLY A 20 -5.86 -22.52 30.00
N PHE A 21 -5.35 -23.71 30.33
CA PHE A 21 -4.40 -24.44 29.49
C PHE A 21 -4.99 -24.86 28.14
N PHE A 22 -6.24 -25.33 28.11
CA PHE A 22 -6.90 -25.73 26.86
C PHE A 22 -7.45 -24.55 26.05
N ALA A 23 -7.84 -23.45 26.71
CA ALA A 23 -8.31 -22.23 26.03
C ALA A 23 -7.18 -21.32 25.52
N ALA A 24 -5.98 -21.40 26.13
CA ALA A 24 -4.83 -20.56 25.79
C ALA A 24 -4.44 -20.66 24.29
N PRO A 25 -4.30 -21.84 23.66
CA PRO A 25 -3.94 -21.93 22.25
C PRO A 25 -4.96 -21.28 21.31
N SER A 26 -6.25 -21.28 21.66
CA SER A 26 -7.29 -20.59 20.89
C SER A 26 -7.31 -19.09 21.11
N LEU A 27 -7.07 -18.62 22.34
CA LEU A 27 -6.99 -17.18 22.64
C LEU A 27 -5.75 -16.52 22.03
N LEU A 28 -4.68 -17.29 21.87
CA LEU A 28 -3.40 -16.77 21.45
C LEU A 28 -3.11 -17.05 19.96
N ARG A 29 -3.96 -17.84 19.28
CA ARG A 29 -4.03 -17.85 17.82
C ARG A 29 -4.65 -16.55 17.37
N GLY A 30 -3.98 -15.85 16.45
CA GLY A 30 -4.48 -14.62 15.84
C GLY A 30 -5.85 -14.82 15.16
N PRO A 31 -6.55 -13.73 14.82
CA PRO A 31 -7.87 -13.78 14.22
C PRO A 31 -7.87 -14.67 12.97
N PRO A 32 -8.98 -15.39 12.68
CA PRO A 32 -9.09 -16.19 11.48
C PRO A 32 -8.87 -15.30 10.25
N ARG A 33 -8.14 -15.82 9.26
CA ARG A 33 -7.81 -15.11 8.03
C ARG A 33 -8.57 -15.66 6.83
N ASP A 34 -8.77 -14.80 5.85
CA ASP A 34 -9.11 -15.21 4.50
C ASP A 34 -7.93 -15.92 3.83
N GLN A 35 -8.18 -16.94 3.01
CA GLN A 35 -7.12 -17.79 2.45
C GLN A 35 -6.45 -17.19 1.22
N GLU A 36 -7.14 -16.28 0.52
CA GLU A 36 -6.64 -15.66 -0.71
C GLU A 36 -5.91 -14.36 -0.41
N THR A 37 -6.55 -13.47 0.37
CA THR A 37 -6.02 -12.15 0.71
C THR A 37 -5.11 -12.15 1.92
N LEU A 38 -5.13 -13.24 2.72
CA LEU A 38 -4.45 -13.37 4.02
C LEU A 38 -4.94 -12.36 5.08
N CYS A 39 -5.96 -11.56 4.79
CA CYS A 39 -6.44 -10.55 5.70
C CYS A 39 -7.24 -11.17 6.85
N PRO A 40 -7.13 -10.63 8.07
CA PRO A 40 -8.02 -11.00 9.17
C PRO A 40 -9.48 -10.85 8.73
N LYS A 41 -10.36 -11.75 9.17
CA LYS A 41 -11.80 -11.63 8.93
C LYS A 41 -12.43 -10.39 9.59
N THR A 42 -11.73 -9.80 10.57
CA THR A 42 -12.06 -8.51 11.18
C THR A 42 -11.65 -7.31 10.31
N GLY A 43 -10.90 -7.55 9.24
CA GLY A 43 -10.30 -6.55 8.36
C GLY A 43 -8.83 -6.22 8.70
N PRO A 44 -8.11 -5.61 7.75
CA PRO A 44 -6.72 -5.18 7.93
C PRO A 44 -6.56 -4.03 8.92
N VAL A 45 -5.35 -3.92 9.51
CA VAL A 45 -4.94 -2.80 10.38
C VAL A 45 -4.10 -1.79 9.58
N GLY A 46 -4.78 -0.94 8.83
CA GLY A 46 -4.17 0.03 7.93
C GLY A 46 -3.84 -0.52 6.55
N HIS A 47 -3.40 0.37 5.67
CA HIS A 47 -3.13 0.06 4.26
C HIS A 47 -1.90 0.81 3.76
N THR A 48 -0.96 0.09 3.14
CA THR A 48 0.07 0.67 2.27
C THR A 48 -0.25 0.33 0.83
N LEU A 49 -0.55 1.33 0.01
CA LEU A 49 -0.81 1.18 -1.42
C LEU A 49 0.39 1.74 -2.18
N ILE A 50 0.96 0.96 -3.09
CA ILE A 50 2.01 1.40 -4.01
C ILE A 50 1.36 1.60 -5.38
N LEU A 51 1.39 2.83 -5.88
CA LEU A 51 0.85 3.18 -7.19
C LEU A 51 2.01 3.50 -8.12
N VAL A 52 2.15 2.76 -9.21
CA VAL A 52 3.28 2.87 -10.12
C VAL A 52 2.81 3.33 -11.50
N ASP A 53 3.35 4.46 -11.94
CA ASP A 53 3.19 4.98 -13.29
C ASP A 53 4.20 4.32 -14.24
N LYS A 54 3.69 3.60 -15.24
CA LYS A 54 4.49 2.93 -16.28
C LYS A 54 4.27 3.52 -17.67
N SER A 55 3.98 4.82 -17.75
CA SER A 55 3.92 5.55 -19.02
C SER A 55 5.26 5.60 -19.74
N ASP A 56 6.37 5.74 -19.01
CA ASP A 56 7.72 5.79 -19.57
C ASP A 56 8.53 4.49 -19.35
N PRO A 57 9.46 4.17 -20.26
CA PRO A 57 10.40 3.08 -20.05
C PRO A 57 11.39 3.45 -18.95
N TRP A 58 11.67 2.51 -18.06
CA TRP A 58 12.65 2.68 -16.99
C TRP A 58 13.96 1.99 -17.33
N SER A 59 15.06 2.59 -16.88
CA SER A 59 16.38 1.95 -16.94
C SER A 59 16.46 0.76 -15.97
N GLU A 60 17.40 -0.15 -16.21
CA GLU A 60 17.66 -1.30 -15.33
C GLU A 60 17.99 -0.86 -13.89
N VAL A 61 18.69 0.27 -13.73
CA VAL A 61 19.04 0.84 -12.43
C VAL A 61 17.77 1.26 -11.68
N GLN A 62 16.84 1.94 -12.35
CA GLN A 62 15.57 2.37 -11.74
C GLN A 62 14.69 1.18 -11.38
N ALA A 63 14.59 0.20 -12.27
CA ALA A 63 13.86 -1.04 -11.99
C ALA A 63 14.43 -1.76 -10.75
N LYS A 64 15.76 -1.83 -10.61
CA LYS A 64 16.43 -2.37 -9.41
C LYS A 64 16.13 -1.56 -8.15
N ARG A 65 16.12 -0.22 -8.23
CA ARG A 65 15.78 0.67 -7.12
C ARG A 65 14.32 0.51 -6.68
N LEU A 66 13.37 0.49 -7.62
CA LEU A 66 11.97 0.19 -7.30
C LEU A 66 11.86 -1.17 -6.62
N LYS A 67 12.51 -2.19 -7.18
CA LYS A 67 12.47 -3.54 -6.62
C LYS A 67 12.95 -3.57 -5.17
N ALA A 68 14.07 -2.89 -4.87
CA ALA A 68 14.60 -2.78 -3.53
C ALA A 68 13.64 -2.04 -2.59
N LEU A 69 13.06 -0.91 -3.04
CA LEU A 69 12.10 -0.12 -2.27
C LEU A 69 10.85 -0.94 -1.91
N VAL A 70 10.20 -1.55 -2.90
CA VAL A 70 8.97 -2.34 -2.69
C VAL A 70 9.25 -3.56 -1.81
N LYS A 71 10.41 -4.20 -1.96
CA LYS A 71 10.82 -5.31 -1.11
C LYS A 71 11.01 -4.86 0.34
N GLN A 72 11.69 -3.73 0.56
CA GLN A 72 11.84 -3.13 1.88
C GLN A 72 10.47 -2.82 2.51
N VAL A 73 9.55 -2.21 1.76
CA VAL A 73 8.18 -1.93 2.21
C VAL A 73 7.46 -3.21 2.63
N GLY A 74 7.56 -4.28 1.83
CA GLY A 74 6.95 -5.58 2.16
C GLY A 74 7.60 -6.25 3.36
N ASP A 75 8.92 -6.09 3.54
CA ASP A 75 9.67 -6.69 4.64
C ASP A 75 9.43 -6.01 5.98
N GLU A 76 9.23 -4.69 5.97
CA GLU A 76 8.95 -3.84 7.13
C GLU A 76 7.44 -3.69 7.42
N LEU A 77 6.57 -4.21 6.54
CA LEU A 77 5.13 -4.08 6.69
C LEU A 77 4.67 -4.68 8.04
N PRO A 78 3.92 -3.96 8.88
CA PRO A 78 3.38 -4.52 10.11
C PRO A 78 2.47 -5.74 9.85
N THR A 79 2.42 -6.67 10.80
CA THR A 79 1.44 -7.78 10.78
C THR A 79 0.02 -7.23 10.66
N ASP A 80 -0.82 -7.92 9.88
CA ASP A 80 -2.22 -7.58 9.60
C ASP A 80 -2.46 -6.31 8.77
N ARG A 81 -1.41 -5.57 8.43
CA ARG A 81 -1.53 -4.45 7.49
C ARG A 81 -1.66 -4.97 6.06
N MET A 82 -2.50 -4.32 5.27
CA MET A 82 -2.66 -4.61 3.85
C MET A 82 -1.58 -3.91 3.01
N LEU A 83 -1.01 -4.62 2.04
CA LEU A 83 -0.18 -4.10 0.97
C LEU A 83 -0.89 -4.34 -0.36
N SER A 84 -1.09 -3.27 -1.13
CA SER A 84 -1.56 -3.39 -2.51
C SER A 84 -0.59 -2.70 -3.48
N ILE A 85 -0.49 -3.25 -4.69
CA ILE A 85 0.31 -2.66 -5.76
C ILE A 85 -0.57 -2.50 -6.99
N TYR A 86 -0.66 -1.27 -7.46
CA TYR A 86 -1.41 -0.87 -8.64
C TYR A 86 -0.46 -0.30 -9.69
N VAL A 87 -0.74 -0.61 -10.95
CA VAL A 87 0.06 -0.16 -12.08
C VAL A 87 -0.87 0.38 -13.15
N PHE A 88 -0.58 1.57 -13.63
CA PHE A 88 -1.33 2.20 -14.72
C PHE A 88 -0.38 2.66 -15.84
N ASN A 89 -0.92 2.77 -17.05
CA ASN A 89 -0.20 3.13 -18.27
C ASN A 89 -1.11 3.92 -19.25
N ASP A 90 -0.86 3.78 -20.55
CA ASP A 90 -1.39 4.57 -21.68
C ASP A 90 -2.90 4.87 -21.67
N VAL A 91 -3.72 3.92 -21.26
CA VAL A 91 -5.17 4.12 -21.22
C VAL A 91 -5.64 3.95 -19.79
N PHE A 92 -6.15 5.03 -19.21
CA PHE A 92 -6.82 4.95 -17.93
C PHE A 92 -8.19 4.31 -18.11
N GLU A 93 -8.29 3.06 -17.69
CA GLU A 93 -9.55 2.37 -17.50
C GLU A 93 -9.83 2.31 -15.99
N PRO A 94 -10.86 3.02 -15.49
CA PRO A 94 -11.26 2.93 -14.09
C PRO A 94 -11.50 1.47 -13.69
N GLY A 95 -11.04 1.09 -12.50
CA GLY A 95 -11.21 -0.29 -12.02
C GLY A 95 -10.15 -1.28 -12.51
N PHE A 96 -9.04 -0.83 -13.10
CA PHE A 96 -7.90 -1.69 -13.43
C PHE A 96 -7.42 -2.51 -12.21
N PRO A 97 -7.07 -3.79 -12.37
CA PRO A 97 -6.79 -4.69 -11.24
C PRO A 97 -5.47 -4.34 -10.54
N SER A 98 -5.35 -4.75 -9.27
CA SER A 98 -4.06 -4.77 -8.57
C SER A 98 -3.18 -5.92 -9.07
N LEU A 99 -1.87 -5.73 -9.03
CA LEU A 99 -0.90 -6.83 -9.23
C LEU A 99 -0.87 -7.76 -8.03
N VAL A 100 -1.01 -7.18 -6.84
CA VAL A 100 -1.08 -7.90 -5.58
C VAL A 100 -1.89 -7.06 -4.59
N SER A 101 -2.67 -7.72 -3.74
CA SER A 101 -3.39 -7.10 -2.63
C SER A 101 -3.52 -8.11 -1.50
N LEU A 102 -2.58 -8.07 -0.55
CA LEU A 102 -2.43 -9.07 0.50
C LEU A 102 -2.18 -8.41 1.85
N CYS A 103 -2.67 -9.01 2.92
CA CYS A 103 -2.26 -8.65 4.27
C CYS A 103 -1.01 -9.42 4.70
N ASN A 104 -0.10 -8.76 5.43
CA ASN A 104 1.05 -9.45 5.99
C ASN A 104 0.60 -10.43 7.11
N PRO A 105 0.83 -11.75 6.96
CA PRO A 105 0.43 -12.72 7.97
C PRO A 105 1.30 -12.72 9.24
N GLY A 106 2.40 -11.97 9.24
CA GLY A 106 3.44 -11.98 10.28
C GLY A 106 4.54 -13.00 9.99
N LYS A 107 5.77 -12.70 10.44
CA LYS A 107 6.97 -13.56 10.24
C LYS A 107 7.26 -14.49 11.43
N THR A 108 6.74 -14.17 12.60
CA THR A 108 7.05 -14.85 13.86
C THR A 108 5.77 -15.30 14.56
N ALA A 109 5.81 -16.52 15.10
CA ALA A 109 4.81 -16.96 16.06
C ALA A 109 5.10 -16.34 17.43
N SER A 110 4.08 -16.25 18.30
CA SER A 110 4.31 -16.12 19.74
C SER A 110 5.18 -17.31 20.19
N GLU A 111 6.30 -17.04 20.86
CA GLU A 111 7.28 -18.05 21.30
C GLU A 111 6.65 -19.13 22.19
N LEU A 112 5.52 -18.81 22.84
CA LEU A 112 4.83 -19.70 23.77
C LEU A 112 4.03 -20.82 23.07
N ILE A 113 3.75 -20.75 21.75
CA ILE A 113 2.59 -21.47 21.17
C ILE A 113 2.79 -21.96 19.73
N GLY A 114 3.63 -21.29 18.95
CA GLY A 114 3.82 -21.63 17.53
C GLY A 114 5.24 -22.04 17.20
N ASN A 115 5.40 -22.65 16.03
CA ASN A 115 6.71 -22.96 15.48
C ASN A 115 7.15 -21.80 14.56
N PRO A 116 8.14 -20.98 14.96
CA PRO A 116 8.55 -19.80 14.18
C PRO A 116 8.97 -20.14 12.75
N ARG A 117 9.59 -21.32 12.55
CA ARG A 117 10.01 -21.78 11.23
C ARG A 117 8.81 -22.03 10.29
N ARG A 118 7.71 -22.58 10.81
CA ARG A 118 6.51 -22.86 9.99
C ARG A 118 5.80 -21.58 9.55
N GLU A 119 5.66 -20.61 10.45
CA GLU A 119 5.05 -19.32 10.12
C GLU A 119 5.92 -18.53 9.14
N TYR A 120 7.24 -18.55 9.31
CA TYR A 120 8.15 -17.95 8.34
C TYR A 120 8.02 -18.58 6.95
N VAL A 121 7.98 -19.91 6.85
CA VAL A 121 7.76 -20.60 5.56
C VAL A 121 6.43 -20.17 4.93
N LYS A 122 5.35 -20.11 5.72
CA LYS A 122 4.05 -19.65 5.26
C LYS A 122 4.10 -18.20 4.78
N TRP A 123 4.78 -17.32 5.51
CA TRP A 123 4.99 -15.93 5.12
C TRP A 123 5.71 -15.84 3.77
N VAL A 124 6.81 -16.57 3.59
CA VAL A 124 7.57 -16.60 2.34
C VAL A 124 6.69 -17.10 1.19
N GLU A 125 5.97 -18.20 1.37
CA GLU A 125 5.18 -18.82 0.29
C GLU A 125 3.94 -18.01 -0.09
N LYS A 126 3.26 -17.40 0.89
CA LYS A 126 1.95 -16.78 0.69
C LYS A 126 2.01 -15.26 0.55
N PHE A 127 3.05 -14.61 1.06
CA PHE A 127 3.21 -13.16 0.99
C PHE A 127 4.47 -12.77 0.21
N GLY A 128 5.62 -13.32 0.60
CA GLY A 128 6.92 -12.98 -0.02
C GLY A 128 6.99 -13.33 -1.51
N ARG A 129 6.59 -14.55 -1.89
CA ARG A 129 6.64 -15.01 -3.28
C ARG A 129 5.65 -14.25 -4.19
N PRO A 130 4.35 -14.06 -3.83
CA PRO A 130 3.46 -13.21 -4.63
C PRO A 130 3.96 -11.77 -4.79
N LEU A 131 4.64 -11.22 -3.78
CA LEU A 131 5.28 -9.91 -3.88
C LEU A 131 6.46 -9.93 -4.88
N ASP A 132 7.32 -10.95 -4.84
CA ASP A 132 8.41 -11.14 -5.80
C ASP A 132 7.89 -11.34 -7.25
N ASP A 133 6.75 -12.02 -7.41
CA ASP A 133 6.08 -12.21 -8.70
C ASP A 133 5.53 -10.86 -9.23
N ALA A 134 4.85 -10.08 -8.38
CA ALA A 134 4.39 -8.74 -8.72
C ALA A 134 5.56 -7.80 -9.09
N LEU A 135 6.69 -7.91 -8.38
CA LEU A 135 7.92 -7.19 -8.68
C LEU A 135 8.49 -7.52 -10.07
N THR A 136 8.36 -8.77 -10.51
CA THR A 136 8.78 -9.17 -11.87
C THR A 136 7.98 -8.42 -12.92
N VAL A 137 6.66 -8.29 -12.75
CA VAL A 137 5.79 -7.50 -13.65
C VAL A 137 6.11 -5.99 -13.56
N LEU A 138 6.32 -5.48 -12.34
CA LEU A 138 6.67 -4.08 -12.12
C LEU A 138 7.93 -3.66 -12.87
N THR A 139 8.98 -4.49 -12.87
CA THR A 139 10.27 -4.17 -13.48
C THR A 139 10.33 -4.28 -15.00
N GLN A 140 9.30 -4.82 -15.66
CA GLN A 140 9.25 -4.84 -17.12
C GLN A 140 9.15 -3.42 -17.69
N PRO A 141 9.77 -3.10 -18.84
CA PRO A 141 9.64 -1.78 -19.46
C PRO A 141 8.17 -1.46 -19.76
N GLY A 142 7.71 -0.28 -19.32
CA GLY A 142 6.44 0.30 -19.73
C GLY A 142 6.58 1.15 -20.99
N LYS A 143 5.47 1.38 -21.68
CA LYS A 143 5.34 2.43 -22.69
C LYS A 143 3.86 2.80 -22.83
N GLY A 144 3.57 4.08 -22.64
CA GLY A 144 2.25 4.66 -22.87
C GLY A 144 2.37 6.08 -23.39
N ASN A 145 1.36 6.51 -24.14
CA ASN A 145 1.23 7.86 -24.63
C ASN A 145 0.56 8.78 -23.60
N GLN A 146 -0.13 8.24 -22.60
CA GLN A 146 -0.71 8.98 -21.48
C GLN A 146 -0.09 8.60 -20.12
N SER A 147 -0.13 9.56 -19.20
CA SER A 147 0.20 9.41 -17.78
C SER A 147 -0.91 10.09 -16.94
N PRO A 148 -2.06 9.41 -16.76
CA PRO A 148 -3.22 9.92 -16.05
C PRO A 148 -3.10 9.74 -14.52
N ILE A 149 -2.08 10.37 -13.93
CA ILE A 149 -1.68 10.21 -12.53
C ILE A 149 -2.81 10.63 -11.57
N VAL A 150 -3.40 11.81 -11.78
CA VAL A 150 -4.47 12.32 -10.88
C VAL A 150 -5.68 11.38 -10.88
N GLU A 151 -6.07 10.89 -12.06
CA GLU A 151 -7.17 9.96 -12.24
C GLU A 151 -6.88 8.62 -11.58
N ALA A 152 -5.67 8.09 -11.76
CA ALA A 152 -5.23 6.84 -11.15
C ALA A 152 -5.25 6.92 -9.62
N ILE A 153 -4.76 8.01 -9.02
CA ILE A 153 -4.84 8.23 -7.56
C ILE A 153 -6.30 8.23 -7.11
N GLY A 154 -7.16 9.01 -7.76
CA GLY A 154 -8.57 9.14 -7.35
C GLY A 154 -9.34 7.83 -7.43
N ASP A 155 -9.12 7.04 -8.48
CA ASP A 155 -9.74 5.73 -8.62
C ASP A 155 -9.26 4.76 -7.54
N VAL A 156 -7.95 4.49 -7.43
CA VAL A 156 -7.49 3.48 -6.45
C VAL A 156 -7.78 3.90 -5.01
N ALA A 157 -7.70 5.19 -4.68
CA ALA A 157 -7.92 5.66 -3.31
C ALA A 157 -9.41 5.66 -2.90
N SER A 158 -10.34 5.79 -3.87
CA SER A 158 -11.78 5.82 -3.61
C SER A 158 -12.43 4.43 -3.55
N ARG A 159 -11.78 3.42 -4.15
CA ARG A 159 -12.25 2.02 -4.21
C ARG A 159 -12.56 1.41 -2.85
N ARG A 160 -13.65 0.64 -2.77
CA ARG A 160 -14.16 0.09 -1.51
C ARG A 160 -13.22 -0.97 -0.93
N GLU A 161 -12.64 -1.80 -1.78
CA GLU A 161 -11.66 -2.84 -1.43
C GLU A 161 -10.37 -2.29 -0.83
N ASN A 162 -10.03 -1.03 -1.11
CA ASN A 162 -8.85 -0.36 -0.56
C ASN A 162 -9.15 0.39 0.76
N ARG A 163 -10.43 0.40 1.20
CA ARG A 163 -10.83 0.96 2.49
C ARG A 163 -10.53 -0.04 3.59
N VAL A 164 -9.99 0.47 4.69
CA VAL A 164 -9.66 -0.32 5.87
C VAL A 164 -10.48 0.17 7.06
N PRO A 165 -10.91 -0.73 7.96
CA PRO A 165 -11.78 -0.37 9.07
C PRO A 165 -11.05 0.43 10.15
N THR A 166 -9.74 0.21 10.31
CA THR A 166 -8.89 0.84 11.31
C THR A 166 -7.49 1.08 10.74
N GLY A 167 -6.74 1.98 11.38
CA GLY A 167 -5.36 2.30 11.01
C GLY A 167 -5.23 3.39 9.95
N ASP A 168 -3.98 3.76 9.69
CA ASP A 168 -3.58 4.75 8.68
C ASP A 168 -3.60 4.15 7.26
N ARG A 169 -3.78 5.03 6.27
CA ARG A 169 -3.75 4.68 4.85
C ARG A 169 -2.68 5.50 4.16
N LYS A 170 -1.76 4.83 3.48
CA LYS A 170 -0.58 5.43 2.85
C LYS A 170 -0.55 5.10 1.36
N ILE A 171 -0.42 6.10 0.50
CA ILE A 171 -0.14 5.93 -0.92
C ILE A 171 1.31 6.28 -1.16
N MET A 172 2.08 5.32 -1.67
CA MET A 172 3.41 5.52 -2.22
C MET A 172 3.29 5.59 -3.74
N LEU A 173 3.35 6.80 -4.29
CA LEU A 173 3.32 7.04 -5.72
C LEU A 173 4.73 7.01 -6.31
N VAL A 174 4.96 6.15 -7.29
CA VAL A 174 6.21 6.09 -8.06
C VAL A 174 5.92 6.55 -9.49
N SER A 175 6.39 7.74 -9.85
CA SER A 175 6.15 8.38 -11.15
C SER A 175 7.19 9.45 -11.42
N ASP A 176 7.39 9.83 -12.67
CA ASP A 176 8.17 11.02 -13.02
C ASP A 176 7.43 12.34 -12.71
N MET A 177 6.14 12.22 -12.37
CA MET A 177 5.18 13.27 -12.06
C MET A 177 4.79 14.14 -13.27
N LEU A 178 4.96 13.64 -14.50
CA LEU A 178 4.53 14.33 -15.72
C LEU A 178 3.11 13.91 -16.13
N GLN A 179 2.11 14.57 -15.53
CA GLN A 179 0.70 14.35 -15.89
C GLN A 179 0.48 14.57 -17.39
N ASN A 180 -0.12 13.57 -18.04
CA ASN A 180 -0.60 13.65 -19.42
C ASN A 180 -1.93 12.91 -19.58
N SER A 181 -3.00 13.66 -19.72
CA SER A 181 -4.37 13.14 -19.84
C SER A 181 -5.22 14.12 -20.64
N THR A 182 -6.45 13.72 -20.94
CA THR A 182 -7.46 14.63 -21.53
C THR A 182 -7.87 15.77 -20.58
N GLN A 183 -7.77 15.56 -19.26
CA GLN A 183 -8.16 16.53 -18.25
C GLN A 183 -7.09 17.59 -17.99
N PHE A 184 -5.82 17.20 -18.00
CA PHE A 184 -4.67 18.08 -17.83
C PHE A 184 -3.42 17.47 -18.47
N THR A 185 -2.57 18.33 -19.05
CA THR A 185 -1.30 17.92 -19.63
C THR A 185 -0.18 18.91 -19.30
N MET A 186 1.01 18.37 -19.00
CA MET A 186 2.25 19.14 -18.88
C MET A 186 3.05 19.20 -20.19
N PHE A 187 2.49 18.65 -21.26
CA PHE A 187 3.12 18.52 -22.58
C PHE A 187 2.62 19.60 -23.55
N GLY A 188 3.45 19.94 -24.52
CA GLY A 188 3.14 20.95 -25.54
C GLY A 188 3.17 22.39 -25.03
N ASN A 189 2.69 23.31 -25.90
CA ASN A 189 2.69 24.76 -25.69
C ASN A 189 1.28 25.36 -25.84
N GLY A 190 0.23 24.54 -25.76
CA GLY A 190 -1.15 25.02 -25.82
C GLY A 190 -1.51 25.90 -24.62
N SER A 191 -2.54 26.74 -24.77
CA SER A 191 -2.95 27.75 -23.78
C SER A 191 -3.38 27.21 -22.41
N GLY A 192 -3.55 25.90 -22.26
CA GLY A 192 -3.85 25.23 -20.99
C GLY A 192 -2.80 24.22 -20.52
N ALA A 193 -1.68 24.09 -21.23
CA ALA A 193 -0.58 23.23 -20.81
C ALA A 193 0.11 23.83 -19.58
N ARG A 194 0.41 23.00 -18.58
CA ARG A 194 1.09 23.43 -17.33
C ARG A 194 0.35 24.52 -16.54
N ASP A 195 -0.96 24.70 -16.75
CA ASP A 195 -1.80 25.64 -15.99
C ASP A 195 -1.96 25.20 -14.52
N PRO A 196 -1.38 25.93 -13.55
CA PRO A 196 -1.43 25.55 -12.13
C PRO A 196 -2.87 25.46 -11.58
N GLU A 197 -3.76 26.35 -12.03
CA GLU A 197 -5.14 26.40 -11.54
C GLU A 197 -5.99 25.25 -12.09
N ARG A 198 -5.66 24.76 -13.28
CA ARG A 198 -6.28 23.55 -13.84
C ARG A 198 -5.85 22.30 -13.08
N LEU A 199 -4.55 22.15 -12.79
CA LEU A 199 -4.05 21.04 -11.97
C LEU A 199 -4.67 21.07 -10.57
N ARG A 200 -4.67 22.23 -9.91
CA ARG A 200 -5.26 22.41 -8.58
C ARG A 200 -6.74 22.05 -8.55
N ARG A 201 -7.53 22.46 -9.54
CA ARG A 201 -8.95 22.09 -9.64
C ARG A 201 -9.14 20.59 -9.84
N LEU A 202 -8.29 19.96 -10.64
CA LEU A 202 -8.36 18.52 -10.88
C LEU A 202 -8.05 17.74 -9.59
N LEU A 203 -6.98 18.11 -8.88
CA LEU A 203 -6.64 17.53 -7.58
C LEU A 203 -7.70 17.80 -6.51
N GLY A 204 -8.25 19.01 -6.48
CA GLY A 204 -9.30 19.39 -5.54
C GLY A 204 -10.54 18.49 -5.69
N LYS A 205 -10.92 18.11 -6.91
CA LYS A 205 -12.02 17.15 -7.13
C LYS A 205 -11.72 15.76 -6.55
N VAL A 206 -10.48 15.30 -6.67
CA VAL A 206 -10.06 14.00 -6.13
C VAL A 206 -10.01 14.01 -4.60
N TRP A 207 -9.42 15.04 -3.99
CA TRP A 207 -9.29 15.13 -2.53
C TRP A 207 -10.57 15.55 -1.80
N GLN A 208 -11.60 16.01 -2.52
CA GLN A 208 -12.94 16.22 -1.96
C GLN A 208 -13.68 14.90 -1.68
N ASP A 209 -13.25 13.79 -2.29
CA ASP A 209 -13.81 12.47 -1.99
C ASP A 209 -13.38 12.04 -0.55
N PRO A 210 -14.33 11.79 0.37
CA PRO A 210 -14.02 11.32 1.72
C PRO A 210 -13.20 10.02 1.75
N GLY A 211 -13.35 9.18 0.73
CA GLY A 211 -12.56 7.97 0.52
C GLY A 211 -11.07 8.28 0.31
N VAL A 212 -10.74 9.42 -0.27
CA VAL A 212 -9.37 9.85 -0.62
C VAL A 212 -8.76 10.77 0.44
N ALA A 213 -9.56 11.64 1.07
CA ALA A 213 -9.06 12.68 1.99
C ALA A 213 -8.22 12.17 3.18
N GLY A 214 -8.41 10.92 3.61
CA GLY A 214 -7.67 10.33 4.72
C GLY A 214 -6.48 9.44 4.33
N TRP A 215 -5.93 9.63 3.13
CA TRP A 215 -4.69 8.99 2.70
C TRP A 215 -3.49 9.92 2.87
N GLU A 216 -2.42 9.41 3.46
CA GLU A 216 -1.10 10.05 3.47
C GLU A 216 -0.38 9.74 2.16
N LEU A 217 0.03 10.76 1.42
CA LEU A 217 0.71 10.58 0.13
C LEU A 217 2.22 10.77 0.27
N SER A 218 3.00 9.81 -0.23
CA SER A 218 4.42 9.95 -0.49
C SER A 218 4.68 9.83 -2.00
N VAL A 219 5.51 10.72 -2.53
CA VAL A 219 5.94 10.72 -3.92
C VAL A 219 7.39 10.30 -3.98
N HIS A 220 7.66 9.25 -4.76
CA HIS A 220 8.98 8.79 -5.12
C HIS A 220 9.21 9.11 -6.60
N GLN A 221 9.73 10.31 -6.85
CA GLN A 221 9.90 10.83 -8.19
C GLN A 221 11.04 10.12 -8.92
N VAL A 222 10.74 9.45 -10.03
CA VAL A 222 11.76 8.78 -10.85
C VAL A 222 12.31 9.71 -11.92
N GLN A 223 13.60 9.58 -12.21
CA GLN A 223 14.22 10.27 -13.35
C GLN A 223 13.84 9.58 -14.67
N GLY A 224 12.73 9.94 -15.30
CA GLY A 224 12.27 9.36 -16.56
C GLY A 224 13.20 9.62 -17.76
N VAL A 225 12.65 9.59 -18.97
CA VAL A 225 13.39 9.92 -20.21
C VAL A 225 13.59 11.43 -20.41
N TYR A 226 13.00 12.23 -19.53
CA TYR A 226 12.99 13.69 -19.60
C TYR A 226 14.15 14.33 -18.84
N ASP A 227 14.55 15.52 -19.27
CA ASP A 227 15.61 16.28 -18.62
C ASP A 227 15.22 16.75 -17.21
N ALA A 228 16.23 17.01 -16.38
CA ALA A 228 16.03 17.38 -14.99
C ALA A 228 15.26 18.70 -14.82
N ALA A 229 15.40 19.66 -15.72
CA ALA A 229 14.71 20.95 -15.62
C ALA A 229 13.20 20.76 -15.81
N ARG A 230 12.80 19.90 -16.75
CA ARG A 230 11.41 19.55 -16.97
C ARG A 230 10.79 18.83 -15.78
N LEU A 231 11.51 17.88 -15.17
CA LEU A 231 11.05 17.18 -13.97
C LEU A 231 10.93 18.10 -12.75
N GLU A 232 11.81 19.10 -12.64
CA GLU A 232 11.75 20.14 -11.59
C GLU A 232 10.52 21.04 -11.76
N GLN A 233 10.22 21.45 -13.00
CA GLN A 233 9.02 22.23 -13.31
C GLN A 233 7.75 21.47 -12.94
N ALA A 234 7.66 20.19 -13.31
CA ALA A 234 6.55 19.33 -12.94
C ALA A 234 6.42 19.21 -11.41
N ALA A 235 7.52 18.90 -10.72
CA ALA A 235 7.53 18.81 -9.26
C ALA A 235 7.08 20.10 -8.59
N THR A 236 7.51 21.26 -9.09
CA THR A 236 7.11 22.58 -8.58
C THR A 236 5.60 22.80 -8.71
N LEU A 237 5.03 22.49 -9.89
CA LEU A 237 3.58 22.61 -10.12
C LEU A 237 2.77 21.73 -9.18
N TRP A 238 3.19 20.48 -9.00
CA TRP A 238 2.53 19.54 -8.09
C TRP A 238 2.62 19.99 -6.63
N LYS A 239 3.81 20.38 -6.16
CA LYS A 239 4.01 20.84 -4.78
C LYS A 239 3.19 22.08 -4.47
N ASP A 240 3.14 23.06 -5.37
CA ASP A 240 2.28 24.26 -5.23
C ASP A 240 0.80 23.88 -5.15
N ALA A 241 0.33 22.97 -6.02
CA ALA A 241 -1.05 22.51 -6.00
C ALA A 241 -1.42 21.79 -4.70
N PHE A 242 -0.57 20.88 -4.21
CA PHE A 242 -0.78 20.19 -2.93
C PHE A 242 -0.77 21.16 -1.75
N GLN A 243 0.18 22.10 -1.72
CA GLN A 243 0.28 23.11 -0.66
C GLN A 243 -1.00 23.98 -0.60
N LYS A 244 -1.49 24.45 -1.75
CA LYS A 244 -2.73 25.24 -1.83
C LYS A 244 -3.98 24.46 -1.44
N LEU A 245 -3.96 23.13 -1.55
CA LEU A 245 -5.03 22.24 -1.13
C LEU A 245 -4.86 21.75 0.32
N ALA A 246 -3.80 22.19 1.03
CA ALA A 246 -3.43 21.70 2.36
C ALA A 246 -3.27 20.16 2.43
N VAL A 247 -2.83 19.55 1.33
CA VAL A 247 -2.52 18.12 1.27
C VAL A 247 -1.08 17.92 1.70
N SER A 248 -0.85 17.16 2.77
CA SER A 248 0.49 16.79 3.22
C SER A 248 1.07 15.71 2.30
N VAL A 249 2.26 15.99 1.74
CA VAL A 249 2.95 15.08 0.82
C VAL A 249 4.43 15.03 1.16
N SER A 250 4.99 13.83 1.37
CA SER A 250 6.45 13.66 1.37
C SER A 250 6.95 13.47 -0.06
N TRP A 251 8.14 13.99 -0.38
CA TRP A 251 8.65 13.98 -1.75
C TRP A 251 10.12 13.60 -1.78
N ASP A 252 10.41 12.42 -2.33
CA ASP A 252 11.74 11.85 -2.48
C ASP A 252 12.07 11.67 -3.97
N ARG A 253 13.36 11.70 -4.31
CA ARG A 253 13.84 11.38 -5.67
C ARG A 253 14.50 10.01 -5.67
N LEU A 254 14.08 9.15 -6.59
CA LEU A 254 14.61 7.78 -6.78
C LEU A 254 15.69 7.69 -7.85
#